data_AF-A0A7Y5UXC8-F1
#
_entry.id   AF-A0A7Y5UXC8-F1
#
_cell.length_a   1.000
_cell.length_b   1.000
_cell.length_c   1.000
_cell.angle_alpha   90.00
_cell.angle_beta   90.00
_cell.angle_gamma   90.00
#
_symmetry.space_group_name_H-M   'P 1'
#
loop_
_entity.id
_entity.type
_entity.pdbx_description
1 polymer ?
#
loop_
_entity_poly.entity_id
_entity_poly.type
_entity_poly.pdbx_seq_one_letter_code
_entity_poly.pdbx_strand_id
1 'polypeptide(L)'
;MGDFFKAGESYRNRLGEYEVVEVRTPTLLIRYVETGRLQEVEEELQERIVRNLMRELEAASQPAEERKSSARGQRPKRKRAKFEGFGSNDFEGTSFTWHNKTALGGVLAQALQDRVGETFESWAPNKSPICYVTSAEEAAQEYEGDSAQFFVQAASTGLSFGLNIHRPADAAEGSTAWDRLITTLGEDEPISAQLNDLLVSGTVELSWYGETWAPSERETVRGEDDGLLLDRGSVTETDSIEAVIERLNEAPQDQGLRLRIESGMSREDAIKAGATVAENICDLLEQLIGLYRACKG
;
A
#
# COMPACT_ATOMS: atom_id res chain seq x y z
N MET A 1 13.63 30.96 -20.80
CA MET A 1 13.34 29.82 -19.90
C MET A 1 14.54 28.86 -19.77
N GLY A 2 15.74 29.21 -20.27
CA GLY A 2 16.96 28.39 -20.21
C GLY A 2 18.07 28.98 -19.34
N ASP A 3 17.77 29.93 -18.45
CA ASP A 3 18.79 30.70 -17.71
C ASP A 3 18.96 30.28 -16.23
N PHE A 4 18.22 29.27 -15.76
CA PHE A 4 18.21 28.92 -14.33
C PHE A 4 19.23 27.84 -13.95
N PHE A 5 19.49 26.89 -14.85
CA PHE A 5 20.52 25.87 -14.67
C PHE A 5 21.71 26.19 -15.56
N LYS A 6 22.91 26.19 -15.00
CA LYS A 6 24.15 26.35 -15.76
C LYS A 6 24.93 25.05 -15.74
N ALA A 7 25.37 24.60 -16.91
CA ALA A 7 26.26 23.46 -17.01
C ALA A 7 27.55 23.72 -16.21
N GLY A 8 27.94 22.77 -15.37
CA GLY A 8 29.08 22.84 -14.44
C GLY A 8 28.75 23.40 -13.06
N GLU A 9 27.51 23.84 -12.79
CA GLU A 9 27.09 24.23 -11.43
C GLU A 9 26.48 23.05 -10.66
N SER A 10 26.67 23.06 -9.34
CA SER A 10 26.14 22.06 -8.41
C SER A 10 24.90 22.57 -7.68
N TYR A 11 23.92 21.70 -7.55
CA TYR A 11 22.64 21.95 -6.88
C TYR A 11 22.33 20.76 -5.96
N ARG A 12 21.35 20.91 -5.05
CA ARG A 12 20.97 19.86 -4.09
C ARG A 12 19.48 19.59 -4.15
N ASN A 13 19.09 18.32 -4.20
CA ASN A 13 17.71 17.89 -4.04
C ASN A 13 17.60 16.80 -2.94
N ARG A 14 16.41 16.21 -2.80
CA ARG A 14 16.12 15.13 -1.82
C ARG A 14 16.91 13.83 -2.05
N LEU A 15 17.47 13.63 -3.24
CA LEU A 15 18.28 12.47 -3.62
C LEU A 15 19.79 12.73 -3.46
N GLY A 16 20.19 13.95 -3.13
CA GLY A 16 21.59 14.32 -2.90
C GLY A 16 22.04 15.54 -3.69
N GLU A 17 23.34 15.82 -3.65
CA GLU A 17 23.98 16.85 -4.46
C GLU A 17 24.19 16.34 -5.89
N TYR A 18 23.89 17.19 -6.87
CA TYR A 18 24.05 16.89 -8.28
C TYR A 18 24.66 18.06 -9.04
N GLU A 19 25.43 17.75 -10.07
CA GLU A 19 26.01 18.69 -11.01
C GLU A 19 25.21 18.69 -12.31
N VAL A 20 24.95 19.85 -12.88
CA VAL A 20 24.36 19.94 -14.22
C VAL A 20 25.46 19.68 -15.24
N VAL A 21 25.36 18.57 -15.97
CA VAL A 21 26.34 18.18 -16.99
C VAL A 21 26.05 18.93 -18.29
N GLU A 22 24.78 19.01 -18.68
CA GLU A 22 24.40 19.60 -19.95
C GLU A 22 22.98 20.18 -19.90
N VAL A 23 22.79 21.33 -20.54
CA VAL A 23 21.48 21.99 -20.69
C VAL A 23 21.12 21.97 -22.16
N ARG A 24 20.12 21.15 -22.55
CA ARG A 24 19.64 21.05 -23.94
C ARG A 24 18.12 21.21 -23.96
N THR A 25 17.57 22.38 -24.24
CA THR A 25 16.10 22.53 -24.32
C THR A 25 15.50 21.48 -25.27
N PRO A 26 14.58 20.60 -24.82
CA PRO A 26 13.79 20.65 -23.57
C PRO A 26 14.30 19.81 -22.38
N THR A 27 15.44 19.14 -22.48
CA THR A 27 15.99 18.23 -21.46
C THR A 27 17.22 18.79 -20.71
N LEU A 28 17.38 18.34 -19.46
CA LEU A 28 18.50 18.70 -18.58
C LEU A 28 19.21 17.41 -18.16
N LEU A 29 20.52 17.33 -18.39
CA LEU A 29 21.33 16.20 -17.96
C LEU A 29 22.02 16.53 -16.64
N ILE A 30 21.71 15.80 -15.58
CA ILE A 30 22.31 15.95 -14.25
C ILE A 30 23.11 14.71 -13.86
N ARG A 31 24.16 14.91 -13.06
CA ARG A 31 25.00 13.86 -12.48
C ARG A 31 25.02 13.98 -10.97
N TYR A 32 24.60 12.94 -10.26
CA TYR A 32 24.69 12.93 -8.80
C TYR A 32 26.14 12.73 -8.34
N VAL A 33 26.61 13.57 -7.42
CA VAL A 33 28.01 13.59 -6.97
C VAL A 33 28.36 12.31 -6.20
N GLU A 34 27.43 11.81 -5.38
CA GLU A 34 27.68 10.63 -4.55
C GLU A 34 27.65 9.31 -5.33
N THR A 35 26.77 9.19 -6.33
CA THR A 35 26.53 7.93 -7.05
C THR A 35 27.10 7.92 -8.46
N GLY A 36 27.48 9.07 -9.00
CA GLY A 36 27.90 9.23 -10.40
C GLY A 36 26.77 9.03 -11.42
N ARG A 37 25.54 8.77 -10.97
CA ARG A 37 24.40 8.46 -11.84
C ARG A 37 24.03 9.67 -12.70
N LEU A 38 23.90 9.44 -14.00
CA LEU A 38 23.34 10.40 -14.96
C LEU A 38 21.83 10.26 -15.03
N GLN A 39 21.12 11.38 -15.02
CA GLN A 39 19.67 11.43 -15.18
C GLN A 39 19.30 12.55 -16.14
N GLU A 40 18.46 12.23 -17.13
CA GLU A 40 17.84 13.20 -18.02
C GLU A 40 16.50 13.65 -17.43
N VAL A 41 16.25 14.95 -17.45
CA VAL A 41 15.10 15.59 -16.81
C VAL A 41 14.33 16.43 -17.84
N GLU A 42 13.08 16.06 -18.11
CA GLU A 42 12.20 16.76 -19.05
C GLU A 42 11.61 18.07 -18.48
N GLU A 43 11.17 18.97 -19.37
CA GLU A 43 10.76 20.35 -19.13
C GLU A 43 9.70 20.52 -18.03
N GLU A 44 8.69 19.65 -17.95
CA GLU A 44 7.65 19.71 -16.89
C GLU A 44 8.23 19.51 -15.47
N LEU A 45 9.28 18.69 -15.35
CA LEU A 45 9.96 18.48 -14.07
C LEU A 45 10.85 19.69 -13.71
N GLN A 46 11.46 20.33 -14.72
CA GLN A 46 12.29 21.53 -14.53
C GLN A 46 11.48 22.71 -13.97
N GLU A 47 10.26 22.95 -14.50
CA GLU A 47 9.39 24.01 -14.00
C GLU A 47 8.97 23.82 -12.53
N ARG A 48 8.84 22.56 -12.10
CA ARG A 48 8.52 22.23 -10.70
C ARG A 48 9.74 22.42 -9.79
N ILE A 49 10.94 22.09 -10.26
CA ILE A 49 12.19 22.30 -9.52
C ILE A 49 12.46 23.80 -9.35
N VAL A 50 12.32 24.61 -10.41
CA VAL A 50 12.53 26.06 -10.36
C VAL A 50 11.52 26.75 -9.42
N ARG A 51 10.24 26.35 -9.46
CA ARG A 51 9.22 26.90 -8.55
C ARG A 51 9.51 26.60 -7.07
N ASN A 52 10.05 25.42 -6.76
CA ASN A 52 10.41 25.07 -5.40
C ASN A 52 11.65 25.84 -4.93
N LEU A 53 12.68 25.98 -5.80
CA LEU A 53 13.89 26.71 -5.45
C LEU A 53 13.63 28.22 -5.24
N MET A 54 12.77 28.83 -6.06
CA MET A 54 12.38 30.24 -5.89
C MET A 54 11.67 30.49 -4.56
N ARG A 55 10.79 29.57 -4.13
CA ARG A 55 10.12 29.67 -2.81
C ARG A 55 11.09 29.56 -1.65
N GLU A 56 12.13 28.73 -1.78
CA GLU A 56 13.15 28.58 -0.75
C GLU A 56 14.08 29.81 -0.67
N LEU A 57 14.44 30.39 -1.82
CA LEU A 57 15.24 31.63 -1.90
C LEU A 57 14.49 32.87 -1.37
N GLU A 58 13.19 32.99 -1.64
CA GLU A 58 12.35 34.05 -1.06
C GLU A 58 12.24 33.91 0.47
N ALA A 59 12.12 32.68 0.99
CA ALA A 59 12.11 32.44 2.43
C ALA A 59 13.47 32.75 3.09
N ALA A 60 14.58 32.56 2.37
CA ALA A 60 15.93 32.80 2.88
C ALA A 60 16.32 34.30 2.92
N SER A 61 15.70 35.14 2.09
CA SER A 61 16.04 36.56 1.94
C SER A 61 15.29 37.51 2.88
N GLN A 62 14.36 37.02 3.71
CA GLN A 62 13.66 37.85 4.70
C GLN A 62 14.54 38.16 5.94
N PRO A 63 14.59 39.42 6.41
CA PRO A 63 15.44 39.86 7.52
C PRO A 63 15.06 39.23 8.86
N ALA A 64 16.07 39.00 9.71
CA ALA A 64 15.97 38.23 10.95
C ALA A 64 15.02 38.80 12.02
N GLU A 65 14.57 40.05 11.88
CA GLU A 65 13.63 40.67 12.81
C GLU A 65 12.16 40.28 12.56
N GLU A 66 11.78 39.95 11.32
CA GLU A 66 10.46 39.34 11.02
C GLU A 66 10.45 37.82 11.27
N ARG A 67 11.62 37.20 11.41
CA ARG A 67 11.77 35.79 11.83
C ARG A 67 11.35 35.56 13.29
N LYS A 68 11.27 36.62 14.10
CA LYS A 68 10.84 36.52 15.51
C LYS A 68 9.33 36.68 15.71
N SER A 69 8.60 37.30 14.77
CA SER A 69 7.13 37.34 14.78
C SER A 69 6.49 36.17 14.01
N SER A 70 7.26 35.53 13.13
CA SER A 70 6.89 34.28 12.45
C SER A 70 7.40 33.01 13.15
N ALA A 71 7.89 33.15 14.39
CA ALA A 71 7.89 32.06 15.36
C ALA A 71 6.43 31.69 15.64
N ARG A 72 5.84 31.00 14.66
CA ARG A 72 4.56 30.31 14.70
C ARG A 72 4.67 29.49 15.96
N GLY A 73 4.07 30.01 17.03
CA GLY A 73 4.11 29.39 18.34
C GLY A 73 3.89 27.92 18.13
N GLN A 74 4.77 27.08 18.71
CA GLN A 74 4.68 25.63 18.61
C GLN A 74 3.20 25.30 18.64
N ARG A 75 2.64 24.94 17.48
CA ARG A 75 1.23 24.58 17.40
C ARG A 75 1.11 23.54 18.51
N PRO A 76 0.23 23.74 19.51
CA PRO A 76 0.08 22.77 20.58
C PRO A 76 -0.01 21.43 19.88
N LYS A 77 0.90 20.48 20.19
CA LYS A 77 1.00 19.17 19.52
C LYS A 77 -0.42 18.77 19.22
N ARG A 78 -0.84 18.91 17.95
CA ARG A 78 -2.25 18.68 17.60
C ARG A 78 -2.48 17.28 18.12
N LYS A 79 -3.40 17.13 19.09
CA LYS A 79 -3.79 15.80 19.55
C LYS A 79 -3.98 15.00 18.26
N ARG A 80 -3.23 13.90 18.11
CA ARG A 80 -3.36 13.02 16.94
C ARG A 80 -4.87 12.86 16.77
N ALA A 81 -5.40 13.28 15.62
CA ALA A 81 -6.83 13.17 15.39
C ALA A 81 -7.19 11.71 15.69
N LYS A 82 -8.12 11.49 16.61
CA LYS A 82 -8.56 10.13 16.87
C LYS A 82 -9.45 9.76 15.69
N PHE A 83 -9.26 8.57 15.15
CA PHE A 83 -10.22 8.05 14.19
C PHE A 83 -11.55 7.85 14.94
N GLU A 84 -12.59 8.58 14.53
CA GLU A 84 -13.91 8.56 15.19
C GLU A 84 -14.92 7.64 14.46
N GLY A 85 -14.50 7.06 13.34
CA GLY A 85 -15.34 6.24 12.46
C GLY A 85 -15.44 6.77 11.04
N PHE A 86 -16.13 6.02 10.20
CA PHE A 86 -16.45 6.42 8.84
C PHE A 86 -17.71 7.29 8.79
N GLY A 87 -17.66 8.35 7.99
CA GLY A 87 -18.83 9.11 7.58
C GLY A 87 -19.37 8.63 6.22
N SER A 88 -20.60 9.02 5.88
CA SER A 88 -21.22 8.65 4.60
C SER A 88 -20.37 9.05 3.38
N ASN A 89 -19.69 10.20 3.44
CA ASN A 89 -18.89 10.73 2.33
C ASN A 89 -17.61 9.93 2.07
N ASP A 90 -17.12 9.14 3.05
CA ASP A 90 -15.90 8.35 2.90
C ASP A 90 -16.06 7.20 1.88
N PHE A 91 -17.31 6.83 1.56
CA PHE A 91 -17.67 5.79 0.59
C PHE A 91 -18.02 6.33 -0.81
N GLU A 92 -18.03 7.66 -0.98
CA GLU A 92 -18.46 8.32 -2.22
C GLU A 92 -17.27 8.84 -3.07
N GLY A 93 -16.03 8.55 -2.64
CA GLY A 93 -14.83 8.83 -3.42
C GLY A 93 -14.40 10.30 -3.51
N THR A 94 -15.01 11.18 -2.70
CA THR A 94 -14.79 12.62 -2.76
C THR A 94 -13.78 13.14 -1.74
N SER A 95 -13.55 12.40 -0.64
CA SER A 95 -12.59 12.73 0.41
C SER A 95 -12.15 11.46 1.12
N PHE A 96 -10.85 11.18 1.12
CA PHE A 96 -10.28 10.00 1.78
C PHE A 96 -9.47 10.40 3.01
N THR A 97 -9.99 11.31 3.82
CA THR A 97 -9.29 11.79 5.01
C THR A 97 -9.04 10.68 6.04
N TRP A 98 -9.78 9.57 5.98
CA TRP A 98 -9.66 8.43 6.88
C TRP A 98 -8.36 7.63 6.71
N HIS A 99 -7.69 7.67 5.56
CA HIS A 99 -6.48 6.87 5.31
C HIS A 99 -5.17 7.55 5.79
N ASN A 100 -5.24 8.73 6.42
CA ASN A 100 -4.04 9.48 6.79
C ASN A 100 -3.32 8.85 8.02
N LYS A 101 -2.01 9.11 8.19
CA LYS A 101 -1.20 8.62 9.34
C LYS A 101 -1.72 9.06 10.72
N THR A 102 -2.65 10.01 10.78
CA THR A 102 -3.32 10.47 11.99
C THR A 102 -4.81 10.07 12.03
N ALA A 103 -5.21 9.09 11.22
CA ALA A 103 -6.57 8.58 11.11
C ALA A 103 -6.51 7.04 11.16
N LEU A 104 -7.34 6.33 10.39
CA LEU A 104 -7.46 4.87 10.50
C LEU A 104 -6.12 4.16 10.26
N GLY A 105 -5.42 4.47 9.18
CA GLY A 105 -4.15 3.80 8.84
C GLY A 105 -3.13 3.85 9.98
N GLY A 106 -2.93 5.03 10.57
CA GLY A 106 -2.00 5.19 11.68
C GLY A 106 -2.48 4.52 12.98
N VAL A 107 -3.80 4.46 13.20
CA VAL A 107 -4.38 3.71 14.33
C VAL A 107 -4.16 2.21 14.16
N LEU A 108 -4.38 1.67 12.97
CA LEU A 108 -4.16 0.26 12.66
C LEU A 108 -2.70 -0.13 12.79
N ALA A 109 -1.78 0.66 12.22
CA ALA A 109 -0.35 0.39 12.33
C ALA A 109 0.13 0.35 13.79
N GLN A 110 -0.32 1.31 14.62
CA GLN A 110 0.01 1.33 16.04
C GLN A 110 -0.62 0.15 16.80
N ALA A 111 -1.91 -0.12 16.56
CA ALA A 111 -2.62 -1.20 17.24
C ALA A 111 -2.02 -2.58 16.91
N LEU A 112 -1.67 -2.81 15.65
CA LEU A 112 -1.03 -4.05 15.21
C LEU A 112 0.36 -4.17 15.84
N GLN A 113 1.15 -3.09 15.84
CA GLN A 113 2.45 -3.06 16.54
C GLN A 113 2.32 -3.42 18.02
N ASP A 114 1.33 -2.87 18.73
CA ASP A 114 1.12 -3.12 20.14
C ASP A 114 0.73 -4.60 20.42
N ARG A 115 0.06 -5.25 19.47
CA ARG A 115 -0.42 -6.65 19.59
C ARG A 115 0.64 -7.68 19.20
N VAL A 116 1.36 -7.46 18.10
CA VAL A 116 2.31 -8.46 17.56
C VAL A 116 3.78 -8.14 17.83
N GLY A 117 4.09 -6.94 18.33
CA GLY A 117 5.46 -6.53 18.70
C GLY A 117 6.36 -6.13 17.54
N GLU A 118 5.84 -6.05 16.30
CA GLU A 118 6.57 -5.64 15.09
C GLU A 118 6.22 -4.20 14.70
N THR A 119 7.14 -3.49 14.04
CA THR A 119 6.89 -2.10 13.63
C THR A 119 6.14 -2.05 12.30
N PHE A 120 4.98 -1.42 12.31
CA PHE A 120 4.17 -1.17 11.12
C PHE A 120 4.10 0.32 10.79
N GLU A 121 4.02 0.60 9.50
CA GLU A 121 3.70 1.91 8.97
C GLU A 121 2.48 1.84 8.07
N SER A 122 1.71 2.93 8.05
CA SER A 122 0.59 3.09 7.13
C SER A 122 0.91 4.12 6.06
N TRP A 123 0.46 3.85 4.84
CA TRP A 123 0.49 4.82 3.75
C TRP A 123 -0.76 4.66 2.88
N ALA A 124 -1.00 5.62 2.00
CA ALA A 124 -2.13 5.60 1.08
C ALA A 124 -1.70 6.24 -0.24
N PRO A 125 -1.95 5.59 -1.39
CA PRO A 125 -1.70 6.21 -2.67
C PRO A 125 -2.55 7.49 -2.84
N ASN A 126 -2.01 8.49 -3.54
CA ASN A 126 -2.68 9.77 -3.69
C ASN A 126 -4.06 9.63 -4.36
N LYS A 127 -5.10 10.19 -3.74
CA LYS A 127 -6.50 10.11 -4.20
C LYS A 127 -7.04 8.67 -4.31
N SER A 128 -6.46 7.72 -3.59
CA SER A 128 -6.93 6.34 -3.62
C SER A 128 -7.87 6.07 -2.44
N PRO A 129 -8.96 5.29 -2.66
CA PRO A 129 -9.81 4.80 -1.59
C PRO A 129 -9.16 3.70 -0.73
N ILE A 130 -7.86 3.43 -0.90
CA ILE A 130 -7.14 2.37 -0.19
C ILE A 130 -6.10 2.96 0.75
N CYS A 131 -6.00 2.36 1.94
CA CYS A 131 -4.91 2.54 2.88
C CYS A 131 -4.18 1.22 3.01
N TYR A 132 -2.86 1.25 2.97
CA TYR A 132 -2.01 0.10 3.25
C TYR A 132 -1.37 0.21 4.63
N VAL A 133 -1.19 -0.93 5.28
CA VAL A 133 -0.41 -1.11 6.50
C VAL A 133 0.61 -2.21 6.22
N THR A 134 1.89 -1.90 6.39
CA THR A 134 2.98 -2.83 6.09
C THR A 134 4.15 -2.60 7.05
N SER A 135 5.15 -3.46 7.04
CA SER A 135 6.33 -3.29 7.89
C SER A 135 7.08 -2.01 7.54
N ALA A 136 7.82 -1.45 8.51
CA ALA A 136 8.58 -0.22 8.27
C ALA A 136 9.61 -0.35 7.14
N GLU A 137 10.17 -1.55 6.93
CA GLU A 137 11.11 -1.83 5.84
C GLU A 137 10.44 -1.73 4.46
N GLU A 138 9.25 -2.33 4.32
CA GLU A 138 8.45 -2.27 3.08
C GLU A 138 7.85 -0.88 2.85
N ALA A 139 7.52 -0.13 3.91
CA ALA A 139 7.00 1.22 3.76
C ALA A 139 8.04 2.22 3.22
N ALA A 140 9.33 1.99 3.48
CA ALA A 140 10.43 2.79 2.92
C ALA A 140 10.66 2.51 1.42
N GLN A 141 10.14 1.38 0.97
CA GLN A 141 10.27 0.78 -0.32
C GLN A 141 8.96 1.12 -1.07
N GLU A 142 8.85 2.32 -1.68
CA GLU A 142 7.68 2.74 -2.49
C GLU A 142 7.50 1.79 -3.70
N TYR A 143 6.82 0.64 -3.54
CA TYR A 143 6.73 -0.38 -4.60
C TYR A 143 5.30 -0.69 -5.02
N GLU A 144 5.11 -0.59 -6.34
CA GLU A 144 4.16 -1.35 -7.16
C GLU A 144 4.74 -2.74 -7.57
N GLY A 145 5.86 -3.17 -6.97
CA GLY A 145 6.54 -4.44 -7.25
C GLY A 145 6.05 -5.62 -6.39
N ASP A 146 6.89 -6.64 -6.22
CA ASP A 146 6.65 -7.78 -5.32
C ASP A 146 6.39 -7.28 -3.90
N SER A 147 5.19 -7.52 -3.38
CA SER A 147 4.80 -6.99 -2.07
C SER A 147 3.68 -7.79 -1.42
N ALA A 148 3.75 -7.88 -0.09
CA ALA A 148 2.65 -8.28 0.77
C ALA A 148 2.29 -7.11 1.68
N GLN A 149 1.03 -6.72 1.71
CA GLN A 149 0.58 -5.53 2.44
C GLN A 149 -0.80 -5.78 3.02
N PHE A 150 -1.03 -5.41 4.27
CA PHE A 150 -2.38 -5.28 4.75
C PHE A 150 -3.03 -4.07 4.09
N PHE A 151 -4.33 -4.13 3.86
CA PHE A 151 -5.07 -3.04 3.26
C PHE A 151 -6.43 -2.84 3.91
N VAL A 152 -6.94 -1.62 3.75
CA VAL A 152 -8.34 -1.25 3.98
C VAL A 152 -8.77 -0.41 2.79
N GLN A 153 -9.88 -0.76 2.16
CA GLN A 153 -10.44 -0.09 1.00
C GLN A 153 -11.89 0.29 1.26
N ALA A 154 -12.26 1.54 0.99
CA ALA A 154 -13.65 1.98 1.02
C ALA A 154 -14.22 2.04 -0.41
N ALA A 155 -15.41 1.48 -0.61
CA ALA A 155 -16.15 1.52 -1.85
C ALA A 155 -17.61 1.93 -1.59
N SER A 156 -18.37 2.24 -2.62
CA SER A 156 -19.78 2.67 -2.45
C SER A 156 -20.64 1.65 -1.70
N THR A 157 -20.29 0.37 -1.75
CA THR A 157 -20.98 -0.75 -1.10
C THR A 157 -20.54 -1.00 0.34
N GLY A 158 -19.33 -0.58 0.73
CA GLY A 158 -18.79 -0.85 2.06
C GLY A 158 -17.26 -0.82 2.14
N LEU A 159 -16.74 -1.50 3.14
CA LEU A 159 -15.30 -1.69 3.34
C LEU A 159 -14.90 -3.10 2.89
N SER A 160 -13.72 -3.21 2.28
CA SER A 160 -12.95 -4.46 2.25
C SER A 160 -11.61 -4.24 2.93
N PHE A 161 -11.13 -5.25 3.65
CA PHE A 161 -9.86 -5.17 4.37
C PHE A 161 -9.28 -6.55 4.59
N GLY A 162 -7.95 -6.64 4.63
CA GLY A 162 -7.25 -7.92 4.77
C GLY A 162 -5.83 -7.85 4.26
N LEU A 163 -5.35 -8.95 3.66
CA LEU A 163 -4.01 -9.08 3.11
C LEU A 163 -4.08 -9.04 1.57
N ASN A 164 -3.25 -8.18 0.97
CA ASN A 164 -3.06 -8.07 -0.48
C ASN A 164 -1.62 -8.46 -0.82
N ILE A 165 -1.46 -9.39 -1.75
CA ILE A 165 -0.16 -9.84 -2.25
C ILE A 165 -0.10 -9.56 -3.74
N HIS A 166 0.96 -8.92 -4.19
CA HIS A 166 1.18 -8.62 -5.59
C HIS A 166 2.40 -9.38 -6.10
N ARG A 167 2.19 -10.17 -7.15
CA ARG A 167 3.25 -10.85 -7.90
C ARG A 167 3.46 -10.09 -9.22
N PRO A 168 4.64 -9.49 -9.47
CA PRO A 168 4.91 -8.84 -10.75
C PRO A 168 5.05 -9.88 -11.87
N ALA A 169 4.77 -9.46 -13.11
CA ALA A 169 5.02 -10.29 -14.29
C ALA A 169 6.52 -10.61 -14.42
N ASP A 170 6.83 -11.78 -15.00
CA ASP A 170 8.19 -12.23 -15.32
C ASP A 170 9.15 -12.27 -14.10
N ALA A 171 8.61 -12.41 -12.89
CA ALA A 171 9.42 -12.62 -11.71
C ALA A 171 10.11 -13.98 -11.75
N ALA A 172 11.32 -14.06 -11.19
CA ALA A 172 11.98 -15.36 -11.06
C ALA A 172 11.19 -16.26 -10.10
N GLU A 173 11.00 -17.53 -10.48
CA GLU A 173 10.30 -18.51 -9.64
C GLU A 173 10.93 -18.59 -8.24
N GLY A 174 10.08 -18.59 -7.21
CA GLY A 174 10.51 -18.66 -5.81
C GLY A 174 11.04 -17.33 -5.23
N SER A 175 11.06 -16.27 -6.03
CA SER A 175 11.59 -14.96 -5.59
C SER A 175 10.51 -14.03 -5.05
N THR A 176 9.23 -14.35 -5.24
CA THR A 176 8.13 -13.44 -4.89
C THR A 176 7.45 -13.77 -3.56
N ALA A 177 6.77 -12.78 -2.97
CA ALA A 177 5.94 -12.94 -1.79
C ALA A 177 4.84 -13.97 -2.00
N TRP A 178 4.31 -14.01 -3.22
CA TRP A 178 3.35 -15.02 -3.66
C TRP A 178 3.96 -16.43 -3.62
N ASP A 179 5.14 -16.63 -4.21
CA ASP A 179 5.78 -17.96 -4.25
C ASP A 179 6.15 -18.45 -2.84
N ARG A 180 6.63 -17.54 -1.97
CA ARG A 180 6.93 -17.86 -0.57
C ARG A 180 5.68 -18.26 0.20
N LEU A 181 4.56 -17.56 -0.02
CA LEU A 181 3.28 -17.94 0.59
C LEU A 181 2.82 -19.32 0.12
N ILE A 182 2.82 -19.60 -1.19
CA ILE A 182 2.39 -20.90 -1.72
C ILE A 182 3.25 -22.03 -1.18
N THR A 183 4.57 -21.84 -1.19
CA THR A 183 5.51 -22.82 -0.65
C THR A 183 5.20 -23.10 0.82
N THR A 184 5.02 -22.04 1.62
CA THR A 184 4.67 -22.18 3.05
C THR A 184 3.33 -22.87 3.24
N LEU A 185 2.30 -22.56 2.43
CA LEU A 185 1.00 -23.23 2.50
C LEU A 185 1.09 -24.72 2.15
N GLY A 186 2.00 -25.11 1.25
CA GLY A 186 2.24 -26.50 0.90
C GLY A 186 3.06 -27.29 1.94
N GLU A 187 3.89 -26.61 2.74
CA GLU A 187 4.86 -27.24 3.65
C GLU A 187 4.52 -27.09 5.14
N ASP A 188 3.80 -26.04 5.54
CA ASP A 188 3.46 -25.70 6.92
C ASP A 188 1.96 -25.93 7.19
N GLU A 189 1.64 -27.11 7.73
CA GLU A 189 0.27 -27.54 8.07
C GLU A 189 -0.46 -26.55 9.00
N PRO A 190 0.16 -25.98 10.06
CA PRO A 190 -0.45 -24.91 10.84
C PRO A 190 -0.90 -23.68 10.02
N ILE A 191 -0.10 -23.21 9.06
CA ILE A 191 -0.44 -22.03 8.24
C ILE A 191 -1.55 -22.35 7.24
N SER A 192 -1.52 -23.53 6.61
CA SER A 192 -2.58 -23.96 5.70
C SER A 192 -3.90 -24.21 6.42
N ALA A 193 -3.86 -24.85 7.60
CA ALA A 193 -5.03 -25.03 8.47
C ALA A 193 -5.61 -23.68 8.91
N GLN A 194 -4.76 -22.70 9.27
CA GLN A 194 -5.22 -21.35 9.60
C GLN A 194 -5.99 -20.69 8.45
N LEU A 195 -5.49 -20.76 7.22
CA LEU A 195 -6.19 -20.22 6.06
C LEU A 195 -7.51 -20.95 5.82
N ASN A 196 -7.50 -22.28 5.90
CA ASN A 196 -8.70 -23.09 5.75
C ASN A 196 -9.77 -22.72 6.77
N ASP A 197 -9.41 -22.60 8.05
CA ASP A 197 -10.34 -22.24 9.13
C ASP A 197 -10.97 -20.86 8.90
N LEU A 198 -10.18 -19.88 8.46
CA LEU A 198 -10.67 -18.53 8.13
C LEU A 198 -11.64 -18.53 6.95
N LEU A 199 -11.38 -19.36 5.93
CA LEU A 199 -12.26 -19.50 4.76
C LEU A 199 -13.56 -20.23 5.11
N VAL A 200 -13.47 -21.40 5.75
CA VAL A 200 -14.63 -22.23 6.12
C VAL A 200 -15.55 -21.51 7.10
N SER A 201 -14.99 -20.77 8.06
CA SER A 201 -15.78 -19.96 9.00
C SER A 201 -16.48 -18.76 8.34
N GLY A 202 -16.16 -18.43 7.08
CA GLY A 202 -16.65 -17.23 6.40
C GLY A 202 -16.03 -15.94 6.94
N THR A 203 -14.93 -16.03 7.70
CA THR A 203 -14.21 -14.85 8.22
C THR A 203 -13.53 -14.09 7.08
N VAL A 204 -13.03 -14.81 6.08
CA VAL A 204 -12.40 -14.23 4.89
C VAL A 204 -12.90 -14.90 3.61
N GLU A 205 -12.74 -14.16 2.52
CA GLU A 205 -12.76 -14.65 1.16
C GLU A 205 -11.35 -14.57 0.58
N LEU A 206 -10.94 -15.57 -0.18
CA LEU A 206 -9.70 -15.54 -0.95
C LEU A 206 -10.04 -15.28 -2.41
N SER A 207 -9.26 -14.47 -3.10
CA SER A 207 -9.44 -14.26 -4.53
C SER A 207 -8.16 -13.87 -5.22
N TRP A 208 -8.04 -14.24 -6.49
CA TRP A 208 -6.92 -13.81 -7.31
C TRP A 208 -7.35 -13.43 -8.72
N TYR A 209 -6.59 -12.53 -9.32
CA TYR A 209 -6.84 -12.00 -10.65
C TYR A 209 -5.55 -11.43 -11.23
N GLY A 210 -5.44 -11.50 -12.56
CA GLY A 210 -4.39 -10.81 -13.31
C GLY A 210 -4.69 -9.34 -13.50
N GLU A 211 -3.64 -8.52 -13.60
CA GLU A 211 -3.80 -7.07 -13.78
C GLU A 211 -4.47 -6.69 -15.11
N THR A 212 -4.38 -7.57 -16.11
CA THR A 212 -4.98 -7.40 -17.44
C THR A 212 -6.28 -8.19 -17.63
N TRP A 213 -6.73 -8.90 -16.59
CA TRP A 213 -7.91 -9.77 -16.68
C TRP A 213 -9.19 -8.95 -16.63
N ALA A 214 -10.24 -9.45 -17.30
CA ALA A 214 -11.58 -8.93 -17.11
C ALA A 214 -12.04 -9.21 -15.67
N PRO A 215 -12.89 -8.35 -15.06
CA PRO A 215 -13.40 -8.60 -13.70
C PRO A 215 -14.09 -9.96 -13.53
N SER A 216 -14.67 -10.52 -14.59
CA SER A 216 -15.31 -11.84 -14.61
C SER A 216 -14.32 -13.02 -14.58
N GLU A 217 -13.04 -12.77 -14.79
CA GLU A 217 -11.96 -13.77 -14.73
C GLU A 217 -11.32 -13.82 -13.34
N ARG A 218 -11.79 -13.01 -12.39
CA ARG A 218 -11.42 -13.12 -10.97
C ARG A 218 -11.89 -14.48 -10.46
N GLU A 219 -10.96 -15.24 -9.89
CA GLU A 219 -11.28 -16.46 -9.17
C GLU A 219 -11.46 -16.13 -7.69
N THR A 220 -12.48 -16.72 -7.08
CA THR A 220 -12.87 -16.44 -5.70
C THR A 220 -13.14 -17.74 -4.96
N VAL A 221 -12.61 -17.87 -3.75
CA VAL A 221 -12.81 -18.99 -2.83
C VAL A 221 -13.45 -18.48 -1.55
N ARG A 222 -14.55 -19.08 -1.13
CA ARG A 222 -15.26 -18.81 0.13
C ARG A 222 -15.73 -20.09 0.80
N GLY A 223 -15.92 -20.08 2.11
CA GLY A 223 -16.56 -21.19 2.81
C GLY A 223 -18.04 -21.30 2.45
N GLU A 224 -18.52 -22.52 2.23
CA GLU A 224 -19.95 -22.85 2.13
C GLU A 224 -20.20 -24.20 2.80
N ASP A 225 -21.15 -24.23 3.75
CA ASP A 225 -21.50 -25.38 4.58
C ASP A 225 -20.28 -26.06 5.26
N ASP A 226 -19.81 -27.16 4.68
CA ASP A 226 -18.74 -28.03 5.20
C ASP A 226 -17.47 -28.00 4.33
N GLY A 227 -17.34 -27.05 3.40
CA GLY A 227 -16.21 -27.02 2.47
C GLY A 227 -15.91 -25.65 1.86
N LEU A 228 -14.98 -25.65 0.91
CA LEU A 228 -14.64 -24.47 0.15
C LEU A 228 -15.42 -24.46 -1.16
N LEU A 229 -15.91 -23.30 -1.56
CA LEU A 229 -16.58 -23.05 -2.82
C LEU A 229 -15.68 -22.16 -3.67
N LEU A 230 -15.27 -22.66 -4.82
CA LEU A 230 -14.55 -21.92 -5.84
C LEU A 230 -15.53 -21.38 -6.88
N ASP A 231 -15.51 -20.07 -7.11
CA ASP A 231 -16.27 -19.36 -8.12
C ASP A 231 -15.32 -18.86 -9.23
N ARG A 232 -15.58 -19.31 -10.46
CA ARG A 232 -14.89 -18.93 -11.70
C ARG A 232 -15.88 -18.33 -12.68
N GLY A 233 -16.67 -17.36 -12.22
CA GLY A 233 -17.65 -16.64 -13.02
C GLY A 233 -18.89 -17.49 -13.33
N SER A 234 -18.79 -18.46 -14.25
CA SER A 234 -19.91 -19.33 -14.64
C SER A 234 -19.83 -20.74 -14.07
N VAL A 235 -18.71 -21.09 -13.44
CA VAL A 235 -18.47 -22.41 -12.85
C VAL A 235 -18.28 -22.25 -11.36
N THR A 236 -18.98 -23.09 -10.59
CA THR A 236 -18.86 -23.16 -9.14
C THR A 236 -18.57 -24.60 -8.74
N GLU A 237 -17.50 -24.82 -7.99
CA GLU A 237 -17.02 -26.15 -7.60
C GLU A 237 -16.71 -26.20 -6.11
N THR A 238 -16.97 -27.35 -5.47
CA THR A 238 -16.51 -27.62 -4.10
C THR A 238 -15.04 -28.02 -4.13
N ASP A 239 -14.27 -27.54 -3.18
CA ASP A 239 -12.82 -27.65 -3.15
C ASP A 239 -12.26 -27.98 -1.76
N SER A 240 -11.01 -28.42 -1.75
CA SER A 240 -10.20 -28.57 -0.54
C SER A 240 -9.11 -27.50 -0.49
N ILE A 241 -8.54 -27.24 0.68
CA ILE A 241 -7.45 -26.25 0.79
C ILE A 241 -6.24 -26.68 -0.05
N GLU A 242 -5.94 -27.97 -0.13
CA GLU A 242 -4.86 -28.52 -0.94
C GLU A 242 -5.04 -28.21 -2.43
N ALA A 243 -6.28 -28.34 -2.91
CA ALA A 243 -6.61 -28.08 -4.30
C ALA A 243 -6.70 -26.57 -4.61
N VAL A 244 -7.00 -25.72 -3.62
CA VAL A 244 -6.83 -24.27 -3.73
C VAL A 244 -5.35 -23.91 -3.86
N ILE A 245 -4.47 -24.53 -3.05
CA ILE A 245 -3.02 -24.31 -3.11
C ILE A 245 -2.45 -24.76 -4.47
N GLU A 246 -2.87 -25.92 -4.98
CA GLU A 246 -2.50 -26.42 -6.31
C GLU A 246 -2.86 -25.40 -7.41
N ARG A 247 -4.08 -24.85 -7.38
CA ARG A 247 -4.52 -23.83 -8.35
C ARG A 247 -3.73 -22.54 -8.26
N LEU A 248 -3.43 -22.07 -7.05
CA LEU A 248 -2.58 -20.88 -6.86
C LEU A 248 -1.18 -21.10 -7.45
N ASN A 249 -0.66 -22.32 -7.38
CA ASN A 249 0.62 -22.71 -7.95
C ASN A 249 0.58 -22.78 -9.50
N GLU A 250 -0.56 -23.16 -10.07
CA GLU A 250 -0.80 -23.21 -11.52
C GLU A 250 -1.09 -21.83 -12.15
N ALA A 251 -1.23 -20.77 -11.35
CA ALA A 251 -1.61 -19.45 -11.85
C ALA A 251 -0.54 -18.87 -12.81
N PRO A 252 -0.93 -18.19 -13.92
CA PRO A 252 -0.02 -17.76 -14.99
C PRO A 252 1.16 -16.92 -14.51
N GLN A 253 2.38 -17.40 -14.77
CA GLN A 253 3.64 -16.80 -14.30
C GLN A 253 4.13 -15.63 -15.18
N ASP A 254 3.65 -15.56 -16.43
CA ASP A 254 3.97 -14.54 -17.43
C ASP A 254 3.17 -13.23 -17.23
N GLN A 255 2.37 -13.15 -16.17
CA GLN A 255 1.46 -12.03 -15.92
C GLN A 255 1.55 -11.57 -14.47
N GLY A 256 1.32 -10.26 -14.28
CA GLY A 256 1.17 -9.70 -12.95
C GLY A 256 -0.12 -10.20 -12.32
N LEU A 257 -0.03 -10.76 -11.11
CA LEU A 257 -1.18 -11.29 -10.37
C LEU A 257 -1.34 -10.58 -9.02
N ARG A 258 -2.59 -10.51 -8.57
CA ARG A 258 -2.93 -10.05 -7.22
C ARG A 258 -3.70 -11.14 -6.49
N LEU A 259 -3.28 -11.46 -5.27
CA LEU A 259 -4.02 -12.25 -4.29
C LEU A 259 -4.64 -11.30 -3.28
N ARG A 260 -5.89 -11.55 -2.90
CA ARG A 260 -6.52 -10.92 -1.74
C ARG A 260 -7.10 -11.98 -0.84
N ILE A 261 -6.78 -11.87 0.44
CA ILE A 261 -7.43 -12.60 1.54
C ILE A 261 -8.14 -11.52 2.36
N GLU A 262 -9.43 -11.34 2.12
CA GLU A 262 -10.17 -10.15 2.57
C GLU A 262 -11.48 -10.48 3.27
N SER A 263 -11.85 -9.65 4.23
CA SER A 263 -13.21 -9.59 4.79
C SER A 263 -13.91 -8.34 4.29
N GLY A 264 -15.24 -8.38 4.30
CA GLY A 264 -16.11 -7.26 3.97
C GLY A 264 -16.85 -6.71 5.18
N MET A 265 -17.24 -5.44 5.12
CA MET A 265 -18.22 -4.84 6.02
C MET A 265 -19.13 -3.92 5.22
N SER A 266 -20.45 -4.02 5.40
CA SER A 266 -21.38 -3.15 4.68
C SER A 266 -21.14 -1.68 5.05
N ARG A 267 -21.50 -0.76 4.14
CA ARG A 267 -21.45 0.69 4.40
C ARG A 267 -22.20 1.06 5.69
N GLU A 268 -23.38 0.48 5.90
CA GLU A 268 -24.21 0.78 7.06
C GLU A 268 -23.55 0.31 8.36
N ASP A 269 -22.99 -0.89 8.37
CA ASP A 269 -22.31 -1.46 9.53
C ASP A 269 -21.03 -0.69 9.86
N ALA A 270 -20.25 -0.30 8.84
CA ALA A 270 -19.02 0.47 9.02
C ALA A 270 -19.29 1.86 9.63
N ILE A 271 -20.35 2.55 9.20
CA ILE A 271 -20.76 3.83 9.78
C ILE A 271 -21.27 3.62 11.21
N LYS A 272 -22.08 2.59 11.44
CA LYS A 272 -22.66 2.28 12.76
C LYS A 272 -21.60 1.88 13.78
N ALA A 273 -20.56 1.15 13.36
CA ALA A 273 -19.44 0.76 14.22
C ALA A 273 -18.66 1.98 14.74
N GLY A 274 -18.63 3.09 13.98
CA GLY A 274 -17.89 4.28 14.38
C GLY A 274 -16.41 3.95 14.60
N ALA A 275 -15.85 4.33 15.75
CA ALA A 275 -14.44 4.06 16.06
C ALA A 275 -14.10 2.57 16.24
N THR A 276 -15.07 1.71 16.60
CA THR A 276 -14.78 0.27 16.87
C THR A 276 -14.45 -0.51 15.61
N VAL A 277 -14.77 0.01 14.42
CA VAL A 277 -14.34 -0.60 13.15
C VAL A 277 -12.82 -0.77 13.07
N ALA A 278 -12.04 0.12 13.69
CA ALA A 278 -10.59 0.01 13.72
C ALA A 278 -10.13 -1.22 14.52
N GLU A 279 -10.81 -1.54 15.63
CA GLU A 279 -10.54 -2.74 16.42
C GLU A 279 -10.94 -4.00 15.64
N ASN A 280 -12.13 -4.02 15.02
CA ASN A 280 -12.58 -5.15 14.20
C ASN A 280 -11.62 -5.45 13.04
N ILE A 281 -11.14 -4.42 12.36
CA ILE A 281 -10.14 -4.58 11.28
C ILE A 281 -8.84 -5.13 11.89
N CYS A 282 -8.36 -4.55 12.99
CA CYS A 282 -7.12 -4.98 13.63
C CYS A 282 -7.17 -6.44 14.11
N ASP A 283 -8.31 -6.90 14.62
CA ASP A 283 -8.54 -8.29 15.02
C ASP A 283 -8.37 -9.26 13.83
N LEU A 284 -8.80 -8.87 12.63
CA LEU A 284 -8.56 -9.66 11.42
C LEU A 284 -7.10 -9.60 10.99
N LEU A 285 -6.48 -8.41 10.97
CA LEU A 285 -5.08 -8.27 10.54
C LEU A 285 -4.13 -9.08 11.44
N GLU A 286 -4.42 -9.15 12.74
CA GLU A 286 -3.72 -9.99 13.70
C GLU A 286 -3.88 -11.48 13.37
N GLN A 287 -5.09 -11.93 13.02
CA GLN A 287 -5.32 -13.31 12.56
C GLN A 287 -4.57 -13.61 11.25
N LEU A 288 -4.37 -12.62 10.38
CA LEU A 288 -3.64 -12.78 9.12
C LEU A 288 -2.12 -12.66 9.26
N ILE A 289 -1.58 -12.45 10.48
CA ILE A 289 -0.14 -12.21 10.66
C ILE A 289 0.72 -13.40 10.27
N GLY A 290 0.23 -14.63 10.47
CA GLY A 290 0.94 -15.85 10.07
C GLY A 290 1.14 -15.91 8.55
N LEU A 291 0.07 -15.67 7.80
CA LEU A 291 0.09 -15.60 6.34
C LEU A 291 0.96 -14.43 5.83
N TYR A 292 0.89 -13.27 6.48
CA TYR A 292 1.74 -12.14 6.14
C TYR A 292 3.24 -12.44 6.33
N ARG A 293 3.60 -13.15 7.41
CA ARG A 293 4.99 -13.59 7.65
C ARG A 293 5.44 -14.64 6.64
N ALA A 294 4.56 -15.56 6.25
CA ALA A 294 4.83 -16.55 5.21
C ALA A 294 5.22 -15.91 3.86
N CYS A 295 4.69 -14.71 3.57
CA CYS A 295 5.07 -13.94 2.37
C CYS A 295 6.51 -13.38 2.41
N LYS A 296 7.20 -13.41 3.56
CA LYS A 296 8.50 -12.75 3.75
C LYS A 296 9.70 -13.70 3.76
N GLY A 297 9.49 -14.96 4.12
CA GLY A 297 10.56 -15.94 4.31
C GLY A 297 11.19 -15.87 5.69
#